data_AF-A0A1A9GD38-F1
#
_entry.id   AF-A0A1A9GD38-F1
#
_cell.length_a   1.000
_cell.length_b   1.000
_cell.length_c   1.000
_cell.angle_alpha   90.00
_cell.angle_beta   90.00
_cell.angle_gamma   90.00
#
_symmetry.space_group_name_H-M   'P 1'
#
loop_
_entity.id
_entity.type
_entity.pdbx_description
1 polymer ?
#
loop_
_entity_poly.entity_id
_entity_poly.type
_entity_poly.pdbx_seq_one_letter_code
_entity_poly.pdbx_strand_id
1 'polypeptide(L)'
;MSETMLAALSEIRTLDDMVVAFGDEEQCRRILESMVWRNGRICPACGYKRSIAIAGRDTGKRRARPGLYQCSNGDCRFQFTVTTHTPLHATKLPLHIWLKAMWLLLQSDKGLSSVRLAEVLGVSQPTAWRMGHALRLMVAREHMLDGTVEIDHFYLGGNPRKHPDNPPPGRGRKGKVKTEKTPVMAIVQRPADITPGSNAGDARAAVVSGLSLRAAVRAVETQVELDAHLMSDEAKAFVAIGESFSMHETVNHSSGEYVRNAVHVNSAEGFNARVRRTIAGVFHHISPELADLYFHEIGFRWSQRIAVSQVVRKSRSGKETTKTLWSRVPPALQLQQVFRAAIGRQMRRSHDGGIIIKSSVAVFG
;
A
#
# COMPACT_ATOMS: atom_id res chain seq x y z
N MET A 1 -20.62 -2.22 12.57
CA MET A 1 -20.01 -0.97 13.08
C MET A 1 -21.13 0.01 13.41
N SER A 2 -21.08 0.73 14.53
CA SER A 2 -22.05 1.80 14.80
C SER A 2 -21.70 3.04 13.95
N GLU A 3 -22.71 3.72 13.39
CA GLU A 3 -22.54 4.98 12.64
C GLU A 3 -21.74 6.02 13.44
N THR A 4 -21.87 5.98 14.77
CA THR A 4 -21.15 6.83 15.73
C THR A 4 -19.62 6.76 15.62
N MET A 5 -19.06 5.60 15.28
CA MET A 5 -17.60 5.43 15.18
C MET A 5 -17.04 5.97 13.85
N LEU A 6 -17.82 5.85 12.77
CA LEU A 6 -17.45 6.44 11.48
C LEU A 6 -17.45 7.98 11.57
N ALA A 7 -18.48 8.54 12.21
CA ALA A 7 -18.53 9.97 12.52
C ALA A 7 -17.36 10.40 13.41
N ALA A 8 -17.02 9.63 14.44
CA ALA A 8 -15.86 9.95 15.29
C ALA A 8 -14.54 10.00 14.50
N LEU A 9 -14.33 9.10 13.53
CA LEU A 9 -13.13 9.13 12.69
C LEU A 9 -13.14 10.29 11.67
N SER A 10 -14.31 10.69 11.14
CA SER A 10 -14.37 11.80 10.18
C SER A 10 -14.01 13.17 10.77
N GLU A 11 -14.13 13.31 12.09
CA GLU A 11 -13.76 14.52 12.81
C GLU A 11 -12.25 14.63 13.09
N ILE A 12 -11.48 13.54 12.95
CA ILE A 12 -10.03 13.57 13.18
C ILE A 12 -9.30 14.12 11.95
N ARG A 13 -9.23 15.45 11.84
CA ARG A 13 -8.67 16.15 10.66
C ARG A 13 -7.32 16.79 10.94
N THR A 14 -7.10 17.23 12.17
CA THR A 14 -5.88 17.94 12.59
C THR A 14 -5.03 17.10 13.54
N LEU A 15 -3.83 17.60 13.84
CA LEU A 15 -2.94 16.98 14.82
C LEU A 15 -3.60 16.95 16.22
N ASP A 16 -4.26 18.03 16.61
CA ASP A 16 -4.88 18.17 17.93
C ASP A 16 -6.07 17.20 18.08
N ASP A 17 -6.92 17.11 17.05
CA ASP A 17 -8.03 16.14 17.03
C ASP A 17 -7.50 14.72 17.21
N MET A 18 -6.38 14.40 16.55
CA MET A 18 -5.75 13.09 16.60
C MET A 18 -5.17 12.79 18.00
N VAL A 19 -4.53 13.77 18.63
CA VAL A 19 -3.99 13.62 19.99
C VAL A 19 -5.11 13.37 20.99
N VAL A 20 -6.22 14.10 20.88
CA VAL A 20 -7.41 13.94 21.73
C VAL A 20 -8.06 12.57 21.48
N ALA A 21 -8.32 12.21 20.22
CA ALA A 21 -8.99 10.97 19.85
C ALA A 21 -8.20 9.71 20.25
N PHE A 22 -6.86 9.79 20.24
CA PHE A 22 -5.97 8.71 20.65
C PHE A 22 -5.29 8.99 22.00
N GLY A 23 -5.99 9.65 22.92
CA GLY A 23 -5.49 9.93 24.27
C GLY A 23 -5.65 8.75 25.25
N ASP A 24 -6.73 7.98 25.11
CA ASP A 24 -7.06 6.86 26.01
C ASP A 24 -6.80 5.49 25.36
N GLU A 25 -6.10 4.62 26.07
CA GLU A 25 -5.68 3.30 25.57
C GLU A 25 -6.88 2.36 25.34
N GLU A 26 -7.89 2.44 26.19
CA GLU A 26 -9.09 1.62 26.13
C GLU A 26 -10.01 2.07 24.98
N GLN A 27 -10.13 3.38 24.74
CA GLN A 27 -10.73 3.94 23.53
C GLN A 27 -9.97 3.51 22.26
N CYS A 28 -8.63 3.59 22.26
CA CYS A 28 -7.82 3.14 21.12
C CYS A 28 -8.06 1.66 20.81
N ARG A 29 -8.20 0.81 21.84
CA ARG A 29 -8.57 -0.59 21.68
C ARG A 29 -9.93 -0.74 21.02
N ARG A 30 -10.96 -0.04 21.48
CA ARG A 30 -12.31 -0.08 20.88
C ARG A 30 -12.33 0.42 19.43
N ILE A 31 -11.59 1.49 19.12
CA ILE A 31 -11.42 2.00 17.76
C ILE A 31 -10.77 0.91 16.89
N LEU A 32 -9.67 0.32 17.33
CA LEU A 32 -8.98 -0.75 16.62
C LEU A 32 -9.88 -1.98 16.39
N GLU A 33 -10.64 -2.40 17.40
CA GLU A 33 -11.61 -3.50 17.31
C GLU A 33 -12.70 -3.21 16.27
N SER A 34 -13.19 -1.97 16.22
CA SER A 34 -14.21 -1.58 15.25
C SER A 34 -13.71 -1.60 13.80
N MET A 35 -12.41 -1.34 13.58
CA MET A 35 -11.80 -1.34 12.25
C MET A 35 -11.41 -2.76 11.81
N VAL A 36 -10.79 -3.54 12.70
CA VAL A 36 -10.35 -4.92 12.42
C VAL A 36 -11.52 -5.89 12.34
N TRP A 37 -12.54 -5.72 13.20
CA TRP A 37 -13.72 -6.59 13.28
C TRP A 37 -15.00 -5.87 12.85
N ARG A 38 -14.92 -5.12 11.74
CA ARG A 38 -16.03 -4.33 11.18
C ARG A 38 -17.33 -5.13 11.04
N ASN A 39 -17.19 -6.40 10.62
CA ASN A 39 -18.28 -7.35 10.36
C ASN A 39 -18.45 -8.40 11.48
N GLY A 40 -17.91 -8.12 12.68
CA GLY A 40 -17.91 -9.05 13.80
C GLY A 40 -16.57 -9.75 14.00
N ARG A 41 -16.38 -10.30 15.21
CA ARG A 41 -15.14 -10.96 15.61
C ARG A 41 -15.00 -12.31 14.90
N ILE A 42 -13.81 -12.56 14.36
CA ILE A 42 -13.45 -13.84 13.74
C ILE A 42 -12.22 -14.38 14.46
N CYS A 43 -12.26 -15.65 14.86
CA CYS A 43 -11.12 -16.32 15.47
C CYS A 43 -9.98 -16.42 14.45
N PRO A 44 -8.80 -15.85 14.70
CA PRO A 44 -7.71 -15.83 13.73
C PRO A 44 -7.00 -17.19 13.56
N ALA A 45 -7.39 -18.21 14.32
CA ALA A 45 -6.85 -19.57 14.23
C ALA A 45 -7.73 -20.53 13.42
N CYS A 46 -9.06 -20.44 13.55
CA CYS A 46 -9.99 -21.38 12.91
C CYS A 46 -11.12 -20.71 12.10
N GLY A 47 -11.19 -19.38 12.04
CA GLY A 47 -12.23 -18.65 11.30
C GLY A 47 -13.61 -18.64 11.98
N TYR A 48 -13.78 -19.23 13.16
CA TYR A 48 -15.07 -19.27 13.84
C TYR A 48 -15.53 -17.86 14.28
N LYS A 49 -16.81 -17.55 14.04
CA LYS A 49 -17.39 -16.19 14.20
C LYS A 49 -17.91 -15.88 15.61
N ARG A 50 -17.96 -16.88 16.50
CA ARG A 50 -18.43 -16.68 17.88
C ARG A 50 -17.25 -16.73 18.85
N SER A 51 -17.19 -15.73 19.71
CA SER A 51 -16.20 -15.63 20.78
C SER A 51 -16.80 -14.99 22.02
N ILE A 52 -16.28 -15.40 23.18
CA ILE A 52 -16.69 -14.89 24.50
C ILE A 52 -15.57 -13.98 25.00
N ALA A 53 -15.93 -12.79 25.48
CA ALA A 53 -14.99 -11.91 26.15
C ALA A 53 -14.56 -12.55 27.47
N ILE A 54 -13.25 -12.70 27.67
CA ILE A 54 -12.69 -13.06 28.98
C ILE A 54 -12.51 -11.75 29.74
N ALA A 55 -13.63 -11.15 30.16
CA ALA A 55 -13.60 -10.10 31.17
C ALA A 55 -13.24 -10.73 32.52
N GLY A 56 -12.45 -10.03 33.32
CA GLY A 56 -12.27 -10.30 34.77
C GLY A 56 -12.49 -11.74 35.22
N ARG A 57 -11.55 -12.66 34.94
CA ARG A 57 -11.40 -13.81 35.85
C ARG A 57 -10.84 -13.25 37.15
N ASP A 58 -11.71 -12.64 37.94
CA ASP A 58 -11.40 -11.90 39.18
C ASP A 58 -11.09 -12.85 40.35
N THR A 59 -10.90 -14.13 40.07
CA THR A 59 -10.38 -15.11 41.02
C THR A 59 -8.85 -15.15 40.95
N GLY A 60 -8.21 -14.25 41.73
CA GLY A 60 -6.77 -14.30 42.06
C GLY A 60 -5.89 -13.18 41.48
N LYS A 61 -4.56 -13.28 41.71
CA LYS A 61 -3.52 -12.27 41.34
C LYS A 61 -3.34 -12.00 39.83
N ARG A 62 -4.16 -12.54 38.93
CA ARG A 62 -3.98 -12.45 37.47
C ARG A 62 -5.20 -11.84 36.79
N ARG A 63 -5.23 -10.51 36.68
CA ARG A 63 -6.18 -9.79 35.81
C ARG A 63 -6.00 -10.24 34.36
N ALA A 64 -7.08 -10.65 33.71
CA ALA A 64 -7.07 -10.93 32.28
C ALA A 64 -6.69 -9.67 31.49
N ARG A 65 -5.99 -9.83 30.37
CA ARG A 65 -5.59 -8.71 29.52
C ARG A 65 -6.87 -8.04 28.94
N PRO A 66 -6.99 -6.70 28.93
CA PRO A 66 -8.12 -6.03 28.29
C PRO A 66 -8.29 -6.46 26.83
N GLY A 67 -9.54 -6.66 26.40
CA GLY A 67 -9.87 -7.12 25.04
C GLY A 67 -9.42 -8.55 24.71
N LEU A 68 -9.27 -9.42 25.71
CA LEU A 68 -9.02 -10.84 25.50
C LEU A 68 -10.34 -11.58 25.22
N TYR A 69 -10.39 -12.29 24.10
CA TYR A 69 -11.52 -13.13 23.70
C TYR A 69 -11.08 -14.58 23.60
N GLN A 70 -12.03 -15.50 23.83
CA GLN A 70 -11.84 -16.92 23.58
C GLN A 70 -12.79 -17.39 22.49
N CYS A 71 -12.25 -18.15 21.54
CA CYS A 71 -13.07 -18.82 20.53
C CYS A 71 -14.09 -19.74 21.19
N SER A 72 -15.35 -19.66 20.76
CA SER A 72 -16.43 -20.51 21.26
C SER A 72 -16.48 -21.89 20.58
N ASN A 73 -15.65 -22.14 19.56
CA ASN A 73 -15.50 -23.48 18.99
C ASN A 73 -14.83 -24.40 20.02
N GLY A 74 -15.48 -25.54 20.31
CA GLY A 74 -15.06 -26.53 21.32
C GLY A 74 -13.66 -27.09 21.07
N ASP A 75 -13.31 -27.32 19.81
CA ASP A 75 -12.00 -27.89 19.43
C ASP A 75 -10.89 -26.85 19.41
N CYS A 76 -11.23 -25.57 19.18
CA CYS A 76 -10.24 -24.52 19.02
C CYS A 76 -9.90 -23.85 20.35
N ARG A 77 -10.91 -23.31 21.05
CA ARG A 77 -10.78 -22.57 22.34
C ARG A 77 -9.67 -21.50 22.36
N PHE A 78 -9.17 -21.09 21.21
CA PHE A 78 -8.01 -20.22 21.07
C PHE A 78 -8.31 -18.84 21.64
N GLN A 79 -7.37 -18.30 22.42
CA GLN A 79 -7.48 -16.97 23.00
C GLN A 79 -6.79 -15.94 22.12
N PHE A 80 -7.46 -14.83 21.87
CA PHE A 80 -6.97 -13.81 20.97
C PHE A 80 -7.42 -12.40 21.39
N THR A 81 -6.65 -11.41 20.97
CA THR A 81 -7.00 -10.00 21.04
C THR A 81 -7.10 -9.45 19.61
N VAL A 82 -7.46 -8.18 19.47
CA VAL A 82 -7.52 -7.48 18.18
C VAL A 82 -6.17 -7.43 17.44
N THR A 83 -5.06 -7.59 18.16
CA THR A 83 -3.71 -7.61 17.57
C THR A 83 -3.23 -9.02 17.23
N THR A 84 -3.97 -10.07 17.58
CA THR A 84 -3.57 -11.45 17.31
C THR A 84 -3.59 -11.73 15.79
N HIS A 85 -2.55 -12.39 15.28
CA HIS A 85 -2.25 -12.59 13.84
C HIS A 85 -2.34 -11.33 12.97
N THR A 86 -2.09 -10.14 13.52
CA THR A 86 -1.92 -8.90 12.75
C THR A 86 -0.46 -8.42 12.78
N PRO A 87 -0.10 -7.33 12.08
CA PRO A 87 1.27 -6.78 12.17
C PRO A 87 1.61 -6.25 13.57
N LEU A 88 0.59 -5.94 14.37
CA LEU A 88 0.68 -5.49 15.76
C LEU A 88 0.80 -6.68 16.74
N HIS A 89 0.87 -7.91 16.24
CA HIS A 89 0.90 -9.10 17.10
C HIS A 89 2.06 -9.08 18.11
N ALA A 90 1.71 -9.40 19.36
CA ALA A 90 2.60 -9.41 20.51
C ALA A 90 3.34 -8.08 20.74
N THR A 91 2.79 -6.97 20.27
CA THR A 91 3.34 -5.65 20.54
C THR A 91 3.36 -5.35 22.03
N LYS A 92 4.42 -4.65 22.46
CA LYS A 92 4.57 -4.12 23.83
C LYS A 92 4.32 -2.62 23.87
N LEU A 93 4.17 -2.00 22.71
CA LEU A 93 3.85 -0.59 22.60
C LEU A 93 2.36 -0.39 22.85
N PRO A 94 1.99 0.70 23.53
CA PRO A 94 0.59 1.11 23.65
C PRO A 94 -0.07 1.29 22.27
N LEU A 95 -1.34 0.95 22.17
CA LEU A 95 -2.14 1.06 20.94
C LEU A 95 -2.30 2.51 20.50
N HIS A 96 -2.34 3.47 21.43
CA HIS A 96 -2.37 4.87 21.04
C HIS A 96 -1.14 5.26 20.21
N ILE A 97 0.07 4.79 20.54
CA ILE A 97 1.27 5.06 19.74
C ILE A 97 1.11 4.48 18.32
N TRP A 98 0.53 3.27 18.19
CA TRP A 98 0.24 2.69 16.88
C TRP A 98 -0.76 3.50 16.07
N LEU A 99 -1.88 3.92 16.66
CA LEU A 99 -2.89 4.69 15.94
C LEU A 99 -2.36 6.08 15.54
N LYS A 100 -1.61 6.75 16.43
CA LYS A 100 -0.90 8.00 16.11
C LYS A 100 0.08 7.81 14.96
N ALA A 101 0.88 6.73 14.99
CA ALA A 101 1.83 6.40 13.91
C ALA A 101 1.13 6.20 12.57
N MET A 102 0.06 5.39 12.55
CA MET A 102 -0.69 5.09 11.33
C MET A 102 -1.35 6.36 10.78
N TRP A 103 -1.98 7.17 11.64
CA TRP A 103 -2.57 8.44 11.21
C TRP A 103 -1.53 9.39 10.62
N LEU A 104 -0.36 9.56 11.26
CA LEU A 104 0.72 10.43 10.74
C LEU A 104 1.26 9.96 9.38
N LEU A 105 1.45 8.64 9.22
CA LEU A 105 1.89 8.06 7.95
C LEU A 105 0.86 8.26 6.83
N LEU A 106 -0.43 8.15 7.17
CA LEU A 106 -1.55 8.37 6.26
C LEU A 106 -1.85 9.84 6.02
N GLN A 107 -1.42 10.75 6.90
CA GLN A 107 -1.54 12.20 6.75
C GLN A 107 -0.41 12.81 5.90
N SER A 108 0.68 12.11 5.65
CA SER A 108 1.70 12.58 4.70
C SER A 108 1.38 12.13 3.27
N ASP A 109 1.29 13.07 2.31
CA ASP A 109 1.04 12.76 0.89
C ASP A 109 2.25 12.11 0.20
N LYS A 110 3.46 12.46 0.64
CA LYS A 110 4.72 11.99 0.04
C LYS A 110 5.28 10.76 0.75
N GLY A 111 5.00 10.64 2.05
CA GLY A 111 5.66 9.70 2.94
C GLY A 111 6.26 10.37 4.16
N LEU A 112 6.53 9.57 5.19
CA LEU A 112 7.21 10.02 6.39
C LEU A 112 8.41 9.11 6.63
N SER A 113 9.58 9.72 6.83
CA SER A 113 10.78 8.95 7.17
C SER A 113 10.62 8.31 8.54
N SER A 114 11.22 7.13 8.73
CA SER A 114 11.21 6.47 10.04
C SER A 114 11.89 7.30 11.12
N VAL A 115 12.86 8.13 10.75
CA VAL A 115 13.55 9.05 11.68
C VAL A 115 12.55 10.09 12.19
N ARG A 116 11.85 10.76 11.27
CA ARG A 116 10.87 11.79 11.66
C ARG A 116 9.69 11.20 12.43
N LEU A 117 9.23 10.02 12.03
CA LEU A 117 8.17 9.31 12.74
C LEU A 117 8.59 8.93 14.17
N ALA A 118 9.85 8.53 14.36
CA ALA A 118 10.40 8.21 15.67
C ALA A 118 10.48 9.43 16.59
N GLU A 119 10.97 10.56 16.08
CA GLU A 119 11.03 11.83 16.81
C GLU A 119 9.65 12.28 17.29
N VAL A 120 8.66 12.29 16.40
CA VAL A 120 7.30 12.77 16.72
C VAL A 120 6.60 11.87 17.73
N LEU A 121 6.87 10.56 17.70
CA LEU A 121 6.25 9.59 18.62
C LEU A 121 7.04 9.35 19.90
N GLY A 122 8.28 9.85 20.01
CA GLY A 122 9.17 9.55 21.14
C GLY A 122 9.57 8.06 21.23
N VAL A 123 9.71 7.38 20.08
CA VAL A 123 10.15 5.97 20.02
C VAL A 123 11.49 5.85 19.30
N SER A 124 12.13 4.68 19.36
CA SER A 124 13.36 4.45 18.59
C SER A 124 13.10 4.38 17.08
N GLN A 125 14.06 4.82 16.26
CA GLN A 125 13.96 4.75 14.80
C GLN A 125 13.63 3.34 14.27
N PRO A 126 14.23 2.25 14.77
CA PRO A 126 13.86 0.91 14.31
C PRO A 126 12.40 0.55 14.62
N THR A 127 11.84 1.13 15.68
CA THR A 127 10.44 0.92 16.08
C THR A 127 9.50 1.62 15.11
N ALA A 128 9.77 2.89 14.82
CA ALA A 128 9.05 3.64 13.80
C ALA A 128 9.18 3.01 12.40
N TRP A 129 10.36 2.50 12.05
CA TRP A 129 10.59 1.79 10.79
C TRP A 129 9.72 0.53 10.69
N ARG A 130 9.62 -0.26 11.76
CA ARG A 130 8.69 -1.40 11.86
C ARG A 130 7.23 -0.96 11.73
N MET A 131 6.84 0.15 12.34
CA MET A 131 5.48 0.71 12.23
C MET A 131 5.14 1.08 10.77
N GLY A 132 6.08 1.70 10.06
CA GLY A 132 5.93 1.98 8.63
C GLY A 132 5.74 0.71 7.79
N HIS A 133 6.50 -0.34 8.08
CA HIS A 133 6.34 -1.63 7.40
C HIS A 133 5.06 -2.38 7.76
N ALA A 134 4.57 -2.23 8.99
CA ALA A 134 3.25 -2.73 9.35
C ALA A 134 2.16 -2.07 8.50
N LEU A 135 2.21 -0.75 8.30
CA LEU A 135 1.29 -0.05 7.41
C LEU A 135 1.39 -0.59 5.98
N ARG A 136 2.62 -0.64 5.42
CA ARG A 136 2.90 -1.14 4.07
C ARG A 136 2.33 -2.54 3.81
N LEU A 137 2.44 -3.41 4.81
CA LEU A 137 1.88 -4.75 4.74
C LEU A 137 0.35 -4.72 4.77
N MET A 138 -0.26 -3.90 5.62
CA MET A 138 -1.72 -3.79 5.75
C MET A 138 -2.40 -3.12 4.55
N VAL A 139 -1.71 -2.22 3.85
CA VAL A 139 -2.25 -1.55 2.65
C VAL A 139 -1.99 -2.31 1.35
N ALA A 140 -1.37 -3.50 1.42
CA ALA A 140 -1.25 -4.39 0.28
C ALA A 140 -2.66 -4.75 -0.24
N ARG A 141 -2.85 -4.63 -1.56
CA ARG A 141 -4.13 -4.87 -2.24
C ARG A 141 -4.04 -6.18 -3.02
N GLU A 142 -5.05 -7.02 -2.86
CA GLU A 142 -5.08 -8.37 -3.43
C GLU A 142 -6.18 -8.55 -4.49
N HIS A 143 -7.03 -7.54 -4.73
CA HIS A 143 -8.02 -7.60 -5.82
C HIS A 143 -7.31 -7.44 -7.17
N MET A 144 -7.81 -8.05 -8.24
CA MET A 144 -7.32 -7.78 -9.59
C MET A 144 -7.82 -6.41 -10.07
N LEU A 145 -7.02 -5.76 -10.92
CA LEU A 145 -7.33 -4.47 -11.52
C LEU A 145 -8.16 -4.69 -12.79
N ASP A 146 -9.13 -3.81 -13.03
CA ASP A 146 -10.09 -3.92 -14.14
C ASP A 146 -10.24 -2.58 -14.91
N GLY A 147 -11.14 -2.58 -15.90
CA GLY A 147 -11.44 -1.39 -16.69
C GLY A 147 -10.28 -1.00 -17.61
N THR A 148 -9.82 0.25 -17.53
CA THR A 148 -8.64 0.70 -18.31
C THR A 148 -7.38 0.64 -17.44
N VAL A 149 -6.41 -0.16 -17.86
CA VAL A 149 -5.18 -0.40 -17.12
C VAL A 149 -3.96 -0.04 -17.96
N GLU A 150 -3.14 0.86 -17.44
CA GLU A 150 -1.88 1.25 -18.05
C GLU A 150 -0.72 0.47 -17.42
N ILE A 151 0.21 -0.02 -18.25
CA ILE A 151 1.46 -0.62 -17.78
C ILE A 151 2.68 0.14 -18.32
N ASP A 152 3.68 0.28 -17.45
CA ASP A 152 4.99 0.82 -17.80
C ASP A 152 6.05 0.15 -16.90
N HIS A 153 7.33 0.27 -17.26
CA HIS A 153 8.43 -0.24 -16.45
C HIS A 153 9.42 0.86 -16.09
N PHE A 154 10.05 0.70 -14.94
CA PHE A 154 11.18 1.53 -14.54
C PHE A 154 12.26 0.70 -13.85
N TYR A 155 13.36 1.36 -13.53
CA TYR A 155 14.50 0.73 -12.86
C TYR A 155 14.71 1.35 -11.48
N LEU A 156 14.77 0.50 -10.46
CA LEU A 156 15.15 0.82 -9.10
C LEU A 156 16.66 0.62 -8.91
N GLY A 157 17.30 1.55 -8.20
CA GLY A 157 18.71 1.47 -7.86
C GLY A 157 19.55 2.57 -8.51
N GLY A 158 20.69 2.86 -7.85
CA GLY A 158 21.69 3.81 -8.33
C GLY A 158 22.42 3.32 -9.57
N ASN A 159 23.25 4.17 -10.16
CA ASN A 159 24.18 3.69 -11.18
C ASN A 159 25.18 2.72 -10.53
N PRO A 160 25.56 1.62 -11.20
CA PRO A 160 26.57 0.69 -10.71
C PRO A 160 27.83 1.44 -10.26
N ARG A 161 28.33 1.12 -9.06
CA ARG A 161 29.67 1.58 -8.66
C ARG A 161 30.69 0.75 -9.43
N LYS A 162 31.51 1.40 -10.25
CA LYS A 162 32.61 0.75 -10.94
C LYS A 162 33.67 0.38 -9.90
N HIS A 163 33.83 -0.90 -9.62
CA HIS A 163 35.00 -1.39 -8.89
C HIS A 163 36.13 -1.63 -9.90
N PRO A 164 37.37 -1.22 -9.60
CA PRO A 164 38.51 -1.42 -10.51
C PRO A 164 38.70 -2.89 -10.91
N ASP A 165 38.38 -3.81 -10.00
CA ASP A 165 38.60 -5.25 -10.16
C ASP A 165 37.41 -5.99 -10.81
N ASN A 166 36.28 -5.31 -11.01
CA ASN A 166 35.12 -5.93 -11.63
C ASN A 166 35.25 -5.88 -13.15
N PRO A 167 35.02 -7.00 -13.86
CA PRO A 167 34.98 -6.98 -15.32
C PRO A 167 33.93 -5.97 -15.78
N PRO A 168 34.17 -5.24 -16.89
CA PRO A 168 33.22 -4.28 -17.40
C PRO A 168 31.89 -4.98 -17.67
N PRO A 169 30.75 -4.42 -17.21
CA PRO A 169 29.45 -5.03 -17.44
C PRO A 169 29.23 -5.27 -18.94
N GLY A 170 28.78 -6.49 -19.28
CA GLY A 170 28.56 -6.88 -20.67
C GLY A 170 27.62 -5.93 -21.41
N ARG A 171 27.70 -5.91 -22.75
CA ARG A 171 26.81 -5.08 -23.57
C ARG A 171 25.40 -5.69 -23.62
N GLY A 172 24.40 -4.89 -23.26
CA GLY A 172 22.97 -5.15 -23.47
C GLY A 172 22.48 -4.69 -24.86
N ARG A 173 21.14 -4.59 -24.99
CA ARG A 173 20.47 -4.25 -26.26
C ARG A 173 20.95 -2.90 -26.81
N LYS A 174 21.18 -2.83 -28.13
CA LYS A 174 21.76 -1.66 -28.84
C LYS A 174 23.17 -1.25 -28.35
N GLY A 175 23.97 -2.19 -27.84
CA GLY A 175 25.36 -1.94 -27.44
C GLY A 175 25.53 -1.13 -26.15
N LYS A 176 24.44 -0.81 -25.45
CA LYS A 176 24.48 -0.12 -24.15
C LYS A 176 24.97 -1.06 -23.06
N VAL A 177 25.59 -0.53 -22.01
CA VAL A 177 25.96 -1.32 -20.82
C VAL A 177 24.71 -2.02 -20.26
N LYS A 178 24.81 -3.32 -19.95
CA LYS A 178 23.73 -4.06 -19.28
C LYS A 178 23.45 -3.41 -17.93
N THR A 179 22.20 -2.99 -17.71
CA THR A 179 21.80 -2.38 -16.44
C THR A 179 21.79 -3.43 -15.34
N GLU A 180 22.39 -3.11 -14.19
CA GLU A 180 22.30 -3.90 -12.95
C GLU A 180 21.14 -3.44 -12.07
N LYS A 181 20.44 -2.37 -12.49
CA LYS A 181 19.28 -1.86 -11.76
C LYS A 181 18.16 -2.89 -11.77
N THR A 182 17.42 -2.94 -10.67
CA THR A 182 16.29 -3.82 -10.50
C THR A 182 15.13 -3.34 -11.36
N PRO A 183 14.64 -4.12 -12.34
CA PRO A 183 13.46 -3.74 -13.11
C PRO A 183 12.21 -3.82 -12.23
N VAL A 184 11.32 -2.86 -12.40
CA VAL A 184 10.05 -2.76 -11.68
C VAL A 184 8.95 -2.53 -12.69
N MET A 185 7.89 -3.34 -12.60
CA MET A 185 6.67 -3.15 -13.37
C MET A 185 5.76 -2.22 -12.59
N ALA A 186 5.22 -1.20 -13.26
CA ALA A 186 4.15 -0.36 -12.75
C ALA A 186 2.85 -0.66 -13.48
N ILE A 187 1.76 -0.75 -12.73
CA ILE A 187 0.43 -1.08 -13.23
C ILE A 187 -0.54 -0.06 -12.63
N VAL A 188 -1.26 0.67 -13.46
CA VAL A 188 -2.15 1.75 -13.02
C VAL A 188 -3.53 1.56 -13.63
N GLN A 189 -4.51 1.29 -12.78
CA GLN A 189 -5.92 1.33 -13.15
C GLN A 189 -6.38 2.78 -13.15
N ARG A 190 -6.95 3.21 -14.29
CA ARG A 190 -7.57 4.53 -14.42
C ARG A 190 -8.87 4.60 -13.62
N PRO A 191 -9.29 5.81 -13.21
CA PRO A 191 -10.63 6.00 -12.68
C PRO A 191 -11.67 5.62 -13.76
N ALA A 192 -12.73 4.92 -13.37
CA ALA A 192 -13.82 4.53 -14.27
C ALA A 192 -14.53 5.77 -14.86
N ASP A 193 -14.64 6.83 -14.06
CA ASP A 193 -15.09 8.14 -14.48
C ASP A 193 -14.44 9.23 -13.61
N ILE A 194 -14.63 10.50 -13.99
CA ILE A 194 -14.04 11.66 -13.32
C ILE A 194 -15.11 12.61 -12.74
N THR A 195 -16.30 12.08 -12.48
CA THR A 195 -17.37 12.84 -11.82
C THR A 195 -17.06 13.08 -10.34
N PRO A 196 -17.62 14.13 -9.72
CA PRO A 196 -17.40 14.40 -8.30
C PRO A 196 -17.77 13.20 -7.42
N GLY A 197 -16.84 12.76 -6.58
CA GLY A 197 -16.97 11.58 -5.71
C GLY A 197 -16.28 10.33 -6.25
N SER A 198 -15.91 10.29 -7.53
CA SER A 198 -15.28 9.11 -8.13
C SER A 198 -13.85 8.89 -7.66
N ASN A 199 -13.50 7.63 -7.45
CA ASN A 199 -12.17 7.22 -6.99
C ASN A 199 -11.12 7.46 -8.07
N ALA A 200 -9.89 7.81 -7.67
CA ALA A 200 -8.78 8.08 -8.59
C ALA A 200 -8.19 6.86 -9.32
N GLY A 201 -8.82 5.69 -9.20
CA GLY A 201 -8.27 4.41 -9.64
C GLY A 201 -7.26 3.83 -8.65
N ASP A 202 -6.46 2.87 -9.11
CA ASP A 202 -5.44 2.18 -8.31
C ASP A 202 -4.08 2.19 -9.01
N ALA A 203 -3.00 2.09 -8.24
CA ALA A 203 -1.65 2.01 -8.78
C ALA A 203 -0.81 1.04 -7.97
N ARG A 204 -0.05 0.21 -8.67
CA ARG A 204 0.80 -0.83 -8.10
C ARG A 204 2.15 -0.82 -8.77
N ALA A 205 3.15 -1.30 -8.05
CA ALA A 205 4.41 -1.68 -8.65
C ALA A 205 4.95 -2.93 -7.99
N ALA A 206 5.68 -3.73 -8.76
CA ALA A 206 6.30 -4.96 -8.29
C ALA A 206 7.67 -5.13 -8.94
N VAL A 207 8.65 -5.57 -8.15
CA VAL A 207 9.96 -5.98 -8.66
C VAL A 207 9.78 -7.17 -9.61
N VAL A 208 10.36 -7.07 -10.81
CA VAL A 208 10.33 -8.17 -11.78
C VAL A 208 11.59 -9.01 -11.62
N SER A 209 11.45 -10.22 -11.06
CA SER A 209 12.56 -11.16 -10.94
C SER A 209 12.82 -11.86 -12.29
N GLY A 210 14.04 -11.69 -12.81
CA GLY A 210 14.43 -12.24 -14.12
C GLY A 210 13.95 -11.38 -15.28
N LEU A 211 14.88 -10.92 -16.12
CA LEU A 211 14.63 -10.06 -17.30
C LEU A 211 13.87 -10.77 -18.45
N SER A 212 13.14 -11.86 -18.15
CA SER A 212 12.42 -12.61 -19.18
C SER A 212 11.02 -12.03 -19.39
N LEU A 213 10.62 -11.95 -20.65
CA LEU A 213 9.26 -11.61 -21.09
C LEU A 213 8.20 -12.39 -20.28
N ARG A 214 8.43 -13.68 -20.03
CA ARG A 214 7.54 -14.58 -19.28
C ARG A 214 7.39 -14.24 -17.80
N ALA A 215 8.39 -13.64 -17.18
CA ALA A 215 8.30 -13.18 -15.78
C ALA A 215 7.48 -11.89 -15.69
N ALA A 216 7.66 -10.98 -16.65
CA ALA A 216 6.85 -9.77 -16.75
C ALA A 216 5.36 -10.09 -17.04
N VAL A 217 5.09 -11.02 -17.95
CA VAL A 217 3.72 -11.50 -18.25
C VAL A 217 3.01 -12.03 -17.01
N ARG A 218 3.62 -12.99 -16.30
CA ARG A 218 3.02 -13.57 -15.09
C ARG A 218 2.79 -12.54 -13.97
N ALA A 219 3.64 -11.51 -13.88
CA ALA A 219 3.47 -10.47 -12.89
C ALA A 219 2.26 -9.57 -13.16
N VAL A 220 1.88 -9.39 -14.44
CA VAL A 220 0.72 -8.59 -14.84
C VAL A 220 -0.57 -9.43 -14.80
N GLU A 221 -0.56 -10.65 -15.33
CA GLU A 221 -1.75 -11.54 -15.38
C GLU A 221 -2.31 -11.90 -13.99
N THR A 222 -1.47 -11.89 -12.96
CA THR A 222 -1.92 -12.16 -11.57
C THR A 222 -2.49 -10.91 -10.87
N GLN A 223 -2.42 -9.74 -11.52
CA GLN A 223 -2.81 -8.46 -10.95
C GLN A 223 -3.89 -7.73 -11.76
N VAL A 224 -4.15 -8.14 -13.00
CA VAL A 224 -5.08 -7.47 -13.92
C VAL A 224 -6.03 -8.50 -14.53
N GLU A 225 -7.32 -8.21 -14.52
CA GLU A 225 -8.34 -9.02 -15.16
C GLU A 225 -8.11 -9.07 -16.67
N LEU A 226 -8.25 -10.26 -17.27
CA LEU A 226 -7.97 -10.46 -18.71
C LEU A 226 -8.98 -9.74 -19.62
N ASP A 227 -10.13 -9.33 -19.09
CA ASP A 227 -11.13 -8.53 -19.80
C ASP A 227 -10.81 -7.03 -19.79
N ALA A 228 -9.81 -6.59 -19.03
CA ALA A 228 -9.40 -5.19 -18.96
C ALA A 228 -8.83 -4.69 -20.30
N HIS A 229 -9.07 -3.40 -20.58
CA HIS A 229 -8.43 -2.70 -21.67
C HIS A 229 -7.01 -2.29 -21.25
N LEU A 230 -6.02 -3.05 -21.71
CA LEU A 230 -4.61 -2.83 -21.44
C LEU A 230 -4.03 -1.73 -22.34
N MET A 231 -3.24 -0.83 -21.78
CA MET A 231 -2.52 0.22 -22.50
C MET A 231 -1.03 0.19 -22.16
N SER A 232 -0.15 0.26 -23.16
CA SER A 232 1.30 0.24 -22.94
C SER A 232 2.07 1.07 -23.97
N ASP A 233 3.39 1.18 -23.78
CA ASP A 233 4.29 1.55 -24.87
C ASP A 233 4.51 0.36 -25.84
N GLU A 234 5.30 0.58 -26.89
CA GLU A 234 5.63 -0.37 -27.95
C GLU A 234 6.71 -1.43 -27.59
N ALA A 235 7.11 -1.53 -26.32
CA ALA A 235 8.08 -2.53 -25.92
C ALA A 235 7.55 -3.93 -26.23
N LYS A 236 8.36 -4.74 -26.94
CA LYS A 236 8.03 -6.14 -27.29
C LYS A 236 7.52 -6.97 -26.11
N ALA A 237 7.98 -6.67 -24.90
CA ALA A 237 7.49 -7.30 -23.68
C ALA A 237 6.01 -7.02 -23.44
N PHE A 238 5.57 -5.78 -23.57
CA PHE A 238 4.18 -5.41 -23.38
C PHE A 238 3.28 -5.89 -24.51
N VAL A 239 3.76 -5.87 -25.77
CA VAL A 239 3.02 -6.44 -26.90
C VAL A 239 2.67 -7.90 -26.64
N ALA A 240 3.64 -8.70 -26.18
CA ALA A 240 3.39 -10.10 -25.85
C ALA A 240 2.51 -10.30 -24.60
N ILE A 241 2.53 -9.36 -23.65
CA ILE A 241 1.59 -9.38 -22.51
C ILE A 241 0.17 -9.16 -23.01
N GLY A 242 -0.02 -8.19 -23.91
CA GLY A 242 -1.33 -7.84 -24.45
C GLY A 242 -2.02 -8.94 -25.24
N GLU A 243 -1.28 -9.94 -25.74
CA GLU A 243 -1.86 -11.12 -26.43
C GLU A 243 -2.82 -11.92 -25.53
N SER A 244 -2.65 -11.87 -24.21
CA SER A 244 -3.54 -12.54 -23.24
C SER A 244 -4.82 -11.73 -22.91
N PHE A 245 -4.90 -10.46 -23.29
CA PHE A 245 -5.97 -9.55 -22.91
C PHE A 245 -7.02 -9.39 -24.02
N SER A 246 -8.26 -9.13 -23.61
CA SER A 246 -9.39 -8.89 -24.52
C SER A 246 -9.13 -7.71 -25.46
N MET A 247 -8.41 -6.70 -24.97
CA MET A 247 -8.07 -5.48 -25.70
C MET A 247 -6.71 -4.94 -25.23
N HIS A 248 -5.82 -4.70 -26.19
CA HIS A 248 -4.52 -4.06 -25.94
C HIS A 248 -4.24 -2.98 -26.99
N GLU A 249 -4.00 -1.76 -26.53
CA GLU A 249 -3.60 -0.65 -27.40
C GLU A 249 -2.24 -0.08 -26.97
N THR A 250 -1.39 0.23 -27.95
CA THR A 250 -0.04 0.77 -27.71
C THR A 250 0.14 2.17 -28.30
N VAL A 251 0.93 3.00 -27.63
CA VAL A 251 1.45 4.26 -28.18
C VAL A 251 2.90 4.12 -28.63
N ASN A 252 3.24 4.73 -29.77
CA ASN A 252 4.59 4.66 -30.33
C ASN A 252 5.42 5.89 -29.93
N HIS A 253 6.19 5.77 -28.84
CA HIS A 253 7.07 6.85 -28.40
C HIS A 253 8.23 7.12 -29.38
N SER A 254 8.67 6.12 -30.15
CA SER A 254 9.75 6.33 -31.13
C SER A 254 9.35 7.17 -32.33
N SER A 255 8.05 7.22 -32.67
CA SER A 255 7.48 8.11 -33.69
C SER A 255 7.02 9.46 -33.13
N GLY A 256 7.20 9.71 -31.83
CA GLY A 256 6.72 10.92 -31.15
C GLY A 256 5.21 10.91 -30.83
N GLU A 257 4.56 9.74 -30.92
CA GLU A 257 3.16 9.56 -30.52
C GLU A 257 3.07 9.25 -29.02
N TYR A 258 2.72 10.26 -28.21
CA TYR A 258 2.56 10.10 -26.76
C TYR A 258 1.10 9.93 -26.32
N VAL A 259 0.14 10.34 -27.17
CA VAL A 259 -1.31 10.23 -26.92
C VAL A 259 -2.02 10.01 -28.24
N ARG A 260 -2.87 8.97 -28.31
CA ARG A 260 -3.82 8.74 -29.41
C ARG A 260 -5.23 8.61 -28.85
N ASN A 261 -6.03 9.68 -28.94
CA ASN A 261 -7.35 9.75 -28.31
C ASN A 261 -7.26 9.43 -26.80
N ALA A 262 -7.91 8.35 -26.35
CA ALA A 262 -7.85 7.87 -24.97
C ALA A 262 -6.64 6.98 -24.69
N VAL A 263 -5.87 6.57 -25.70
CA VAL A 263 -4.74 5.65 -25.57
C VAL A 263 -3.49 6.41 -25.17
N HIS A 264 -2.96 6.10 -23.99
CA HIS A 264 -1.69 6.63 -23.47
C HIS A 264 -1.24 5.88 -22.20
N VAL A 265 0.00 6.09 -21.78
CA VAL A 265 0.58 5.54 -20.53
C VAL A 265 0.94 6.61 -19.49
N ASN A 266 0.38 7.82 -19.63
CA ASN A 266 0.69 8.98 -18.79
C ASN A 266 0.48 8.76 -17.28
N SER A 267 -0.50 7.95 -16.90
CA SER A 267 -0.80 7.66 -15.49
C SER A 267 0.27 6.74 -14.90
N ALA A 268 0.68 5.72 -15.66
CA ALA A 268 1.78 4.82 -15.30
C ALA A 268 3.12 5.57 -15.21
N GLU A 269 3.45 6.42 -16.20
CA GLU A 269 4.63 7.29 -16.15
C GLU A 269 4.58 8.27 -14.96
N GLY A 270 3.41 8.83 -14.69
CA GLY A 270 3.16 9.70 -13.54
C GLY A 270 3.37 8.99 -12.21
N PHE A 271 2.95 7.74 -12.10
CA PHE A 271 3.18 6.89 -10.94
C PHE A 271 4.68 6.55 -10.79
N ASN A 272 5.36 6.21 -11.88
CA ASN A 272 6.81 5.99 -11.89
C ASN A 272 7.58 7.20 -11.38
N ALA A 273 7.21 8.40 -11.83
CA ALA A 273 7.79 9.64 -11.36
C ALA A 273 7.47 9.90 -9.88
N ARG A 274 6.28 9.52 -9.38
CA ARG A 274 5.94 9.60 -7.95
C ARG A 274 6.82 8.67 -7.13
N VAL A 275 6.96 7.41 -7.52
CA VAL A 275 7.81 6.42 -6.84
C VAL A 275 9.25 6.94 -6.73
N ARG A 276 9.84 7.37 -7.84
CA ARG A 276 11.23 7.90 -7.86
C ARG A 276 11.39 9.12 -6.94
N ARG A 277 10.44 10.06 -6.94
CA ARG A 277 10.49 11.25 -6.07
C ARG A 277 10.33 10.91 -4.59
N THR A 278 9.45 9.97 -4.26
CA THR A 278 9.27 9.51 -2.87
C THR A 278 10.53 8.81 -2.37
N ILE A 279 11.15 7.96 -3.19
CA ILE A 279 12.43 7.33 -2.83
C ILE A 279 13.50 8.41 -2.65
N ALA A 280 13.69 9.31 -3.61
CA ALA A 280 14.73 10.33 -3.52
C ALA A 280 14.53 11.32 -2.36
N GLY A 281 13.28 11.67 -2.03
CA GLY A 281 12.97 12.74 -1.08
C GLY A 281 12.54 12.31 0.32
N VAL A 282 12.09 11.06 0.53
CA VAL A 282 11.57 10.60 1.82
C VAL A 282 12.37 9.43 2.37
N PHE A 283 12.56 8.39 1.55
CA PHE A 283 13.19 7.14 2.01
C PHE A 283 14.70 7.14 1.79
N HIS A 284 15.18 7.90 0.81
CA HIS A 284 16.54 7.98 0.25
C HIS A 284 17.10 6.66 -0.30
N HIS A 285 16.76 5.54 0.33
CA HIS A 285 17.16 4.21 -0.06
C HIS A 285 16.07 3.20 0.32
N ILE A 286 15.76 2.30 -0.60
CA ILE A 286 14.95 1.09 -0.34
C ILE A 286 15.69 -0.09 -0.94
N SER A 287 15.73 -1.22 -0.23
CA SER A 287 16.34 -2.44 -0.76
C SER A 287 15.35 -3.15 -1.70
N PRO A 288 15.83 -3.86 -2.73
CA PRO A 288 14.96 -4.64 -3.62
C PRO A 288 14.06 -5.62 -2.89
N GLU A 289 14.54 -6.24 -1.81
CA GLU A 289 13.83 -7.27 -1.03
C GLU A 289 12.61 -6.71 -0.29
N LEU A 290 12.61 -5.41 0.01
CA LEU A 290 11.50 -4.73 0.69
C LEU A 290 10.77 -3.76 -0.24
N ALA A 291 11.17 -3.64 -1.51
CA ALA A 291 10.68 -2.63 -2.43
C ALA A 291 9.17 -2.70 -2.63
N ASP A 292 8.62 -3.91 -2.75
CA ASP A 292 7.17 -4.14 -2.95
C ASP A 292 6.34 -3.58 -1.78
N LEU A 293 6.83 -3.70 -0.54
CA LEU A 293 6.17 -3.08 0.62
C LEU A 293 6.08 -1.56 0.47
N TYR A 294 7.15 -0.91 0.02
CA TYR A 294 7.13 0.53 -0.22
C TYR A 294 6.20 0.89 -1.39
N PHE A 295 6.12 0.06 -2.42
CA PHE A 295 5.19 0.25 -3.53
C PHE A 295 3.74 0.14 -3.09
N HIS A 296 3.39 -0.76 -2.16
CA HIS A 296 2.05 -0.81 -1.56
C HIS A 296 1.66 0.51 -0.90
N GLU A 297 2.54 1.13 -0.12
CA GLU A 297 2.26 2.43 0.51
C GLU A 297 2.09 3.55 -0.53
N ILE A 298 2.94 3.59 -1.56
CA ILE A 298 2.88 4.64 -2.59
C ILE A 298 1.62 4.47 -3.46
N GLY A 299 1.27 3.23 -3.80
CA GLY A 299 0.04 2.86 -4.51
C GLY A 299 -1.23 3.14 -3.72
N PHE A 300 -1.22 2.83 -2.42
CA PHE A 300 -2.31 3.20 -1.52
C PHE A 300 -2.53 4.71 -1.52
N ARG A 301 -1.48 5.52 -1.36
CA ARG A 301 -1.62 6.99 -1.43
C ARG A 301 -2.11 7.50 -2.78
N TRP A 302 -1.75 6.82 -3.88
CA TRP A 302 -2.25 7.17 -5.21
C TRP A 302 -3.77 7.10 -5.29
N SER A 303 -4.33 6.02 -4.74
CA SER A 303 -5.75 5.69 -4.79
C SER A 303 -6.60 6.35 -3.70
N GLN A 304 -6.00 6.88 -2.62
CA GLN A 304 -6.74 7.62 -1.57
C GLN A 304 -7.11 9.06 -1.99
N ARG A 305 -7.64 9.21 -3.20
CA ARG A 305 -8.09 10.47 -3.77
C ARG A 305 -9.44 10.30 -4.45
N ILE A 306 -10.27 11.32 -4.33
CA ILE A 306 -11.58 11.42 -4.96
C ILE A 306 -11.61 12.64 -5.87
N ALA A 307 -12.27 12.52 -7.02
CA ALA A 307 -12.50 13.63 -7.92
C ALA A 307 -13.46 14.63 -7.24
N VAL A 308 -13.16 15.91 -7.33
CA VAL A 308 -14.00 16.98 -6.75
C VAL A 308 -14.69 17.77 -7.85
N SER A 309 -13.92 18.16 -8.86
CA SER A 309 -14.40 18.96 -9.97
C SER A 309 -13.36 18.94 -11.09
N GLN A 310 -13.70 19.58 -12.21
CA GLN A 310 -12.78 19.79 -13.32
C GLN A 310 -12.56 21.29 -13.52
N VAL A 311 -11.33 21.67 -13.85
CA VAL A 311 -10.97 23.06 -14.13
C VAL A 311 -10.26 23.13 -15.48
N VAL A 312 -10.71 24.04 -16.33
CA VAL A 312 -10.06 24.34 -17.60
C VAL A 312 -8.88 25.27 -17.34
N ARG A 313 -7.68 24.86 -17.73
CA ARG A 313 -6.47 25.69 -17.70
C ARG A 313 -6.10 26.09 -19.11
N LYS A 314 -5.97 27.40 -19.35
CA LYS A 314 -5.40 27.92 -20.59
C LYS A 314 -3.89 28.11 -20.43
N SER A 315 -3.12 27.60 -21.38
CA SER A 315 -1.70 27.90 -21.47
C SER A 315 -1.49 29.34 -21.94
N ARG A 316 -0.25 29.83 -21.80
CA ARG A 316 0.18 31.10 -22.41
C ARG A 316 -0.03 31.14 -23.94
N SER A 317 -0.01 29.99 -24.59
CA SER A 317 -0.26 29.85 -26.03
C SER A 317 -1.73 29.69 -26.40
N GLY A 318 -2.66 29.87 -25.45
CA GLY A 318 -4.10 29.73 -25.69
C GLY A 318 -4.63 28.29 -25.68
N LYS A 319 -3.76 27.28 -25.50
CA LYS A 319 -4.17 25.87 -25.45
C LYS A 319 -4.94 25.60 -24.16
N GLU A 320 -6.18 25.15 -24.30
CA GLU A 320 -7.01 24.74 -23.17
C GLU A 320 -6.74 23.28 -22.78
N THR A 321 -6.66 23.03 -21.48
CA THR A 321 -6.49 21.69 -20.91
C THR A 321 -7.40 21.53 -19.70
N THR A 322 -8.30 20.57 -19.75
CA THR A 322 -9.13 20.21 -18.60
C THR A 322 -8.30 19.41 -17.60
N LYS A 323 -8.30 19.84 -16.34
CA LYS A 323 -7.64 19.12 -15.24
C LYS A 323 -8.65 18.76 -14.17
N THR A 324 -8.68 17.48 -13.81
CA THR A 324 -9.43 17.01 -12.65
C THR A 324 -8.76 17.48 -11.37
N LEU A 325 -9.54 18.11 -10.49
CA LEU A 325 -9.13 18.41 -9.12
C LEU A 325 -9.42 17.20 -8.24
N TRP A 326 -8.40 16.79 -7.51
CA TRP A 326 -8.45 15.66 -6.61
C TRP A 326 -8.40 16.15 -5.17
N SER A 327 -9.32 15.67 -4.34
CA SER A 327 -9.22 15.79 -2.89
C SER A 327 -8.74 14.47 -2.30
N ARG A 328 -8.11 14.55 -1.15
CA ARG A 328 -7.66 13.39 -0.40
C ARG A 328 -8.78 12.86 0.48
N VAL A 329 -8.87 11.54 0.60
CA VAL A 329 -9.68 10.92 1.67
C VAL A 329 -9.06 11.28 3.03
N PRO A 330 -9.82 11.73 4.04
CA PRO A 330 -9.27 12.00 5.38
C PRO A 330 -8.50 10.81 5.97
N PRO A 331 -7.31 10.99 6.60
CA PRO A 331 -6.47 9.88 7.06
C PRO A 331 -7.15 8.94 8.04
N ALA A 332 -8.00 9.47 8.92
CA ALA A 332 -8.72 8.66 9.89
C ALA A 332 -9.76 7.74 9.23
N LEU A 333 -10.38 8.16 8.11
CA LEU A 333 -11.23 7.29 7.30
C LEU A 333 -10.41 6.23 6.56
N GLN A 334 -9.19 6.57 6.15
CA GLN A 334 -8.27 5.60 5.54
C GLN A 334 -7.87 4.48 6.51
N LEU A 335 -7.75 4.74 7.82
CA LEU A 335 -7.41 3.72 8.84
C LEU A 335 -8.33 2.50 8.78
N GLN A 336 -9.61 2.69 8.46
CA GLN A 336 -10.55 1.59 8.30
C GLN A 336 -10.12 0.65 7.16
N GLN A 337 -9.70 1.22 6.03
CA GLN A 337 -9.23 0.45 4.88
C GLN A 337 -7.92 -0.26 5.19
N VAL A 338 -7.04 0.38 5.97
CA VAL A 338 -5.79 -0.23 6.43
C VAL A 338 -6.08 -1.47 7.29
N PHE A 339 -6.92 -1.33 8.32
CA PHE A 339 -7.10 -2.39 9.30
C PHE A 339 -8.08 -3.50 8.89
N ARG A 340 -8.89 -3.28 7.85
CA ARG A 340 -9.80 -4.31 7.31
C ARG A 340 -9.07 -5.60 6.93
N ALA A 341 -7.88 -5.48 6.34
CA ALA A 341 -7.08 -6.63 5.87
C ALA A 341 -5.94 -7.01 6.84
N ALA A 342 -6.03 -6.59 8.11
CA ALA A 342 -4.93 -6.79 9.06
C ALA A 342 -4.82 -8.24 9.56
N ILE A 343 -5.93 -8.98 9.65
CA ILE A 343 -5.93 -10.34 10.20
C ILE A 343 -5.31 -11.30 9.17
N GLY A 344 -4.33 -12.08 9.63
CA GLY A 344 -3.58 -13.00 8.79
C GLY A 344 -2.26 -12.43 8.30
N ARG A 345 -2.14 -11.10 8.24
CA ARG A 345 -0.88 -10.42 7.91
C ARG A 345 -0.03 -10.30 9.16
N GLN A 346 1.03 -11.08 9.27
CA GLN A 346 1.87 -11.09 10.46
C GLN A 346 3.33 -10.77 10.12
N MET A 347 3.93 -9.90 10.94
CA MET A 347 5.34 -9.56 10.84
C MET A 347 6.07 -9.75 12.19
N ARG A 348 7.37 -9.99 12.11
CA ARG A 348 8.31 -10.05 13.23
C ARG A 348 9.58 -9.29 12.89
N ARG A 349 10.37 -8.96 13.91
CA ARG A 349 11.76 -8.57 13.68
C ARG A 349 12.59 -9.83 13.46
N SER A 350 13.53 -9.76 12.52
CA SER A 350 14.62 -10.72 12.43
C SER A 350 15.68 -10.42 13.49
N HIS A 351 16.59 -11.39 13.68
CA HIS A 351 17.66 -11.28 14.66
C HIS A 351 18.67 -10.17 14.31
N ASP A 352 18.90 -9.92 13.02
CA ASP A 352 19.78 -8.88 12.46
C ASP A 352 19.13 -7.47 12.44
N GLY A 353 17.95 -7.30 13.04
CA GLY A 353 17.27 -6.01 13.10
C GLY A 353 16.38 -5.69 11.90
N GLY A 354 16.29 -6.57 10.91
CA GLY A 354 15.33 -6.50 9.80
C GLY A 354 13.90 -6.91 10.18
N ILE A 355 13.11 -7.26 9.16
CA ILE A 355 11.72 -7.70 9.29
C ILE A 355 11.51 -9.04 8.59
N ILE A 356 10.79 -9.94 9.25
CA ILE A 356 10.30 -11.20 8.69
C ILE A 356 8.79 -11.08 8.53
N ILE A 357 8.30 -11.19 7.31
CA ILE A 357 6.88 -11.38 7.03
C ILE A 357 6.57 -12.86 7.25
N LYS A 358 5.78 -13.17 8.28
CA LYS A 358 5.32 -14.54 8.57
C LYS A 358 4.16 -14.95 7.67
N SER A 359 3.33 -13.98 7.29
CA SER A 359 2.26 -14.14 6.32
C SER A 359 1.94 -12.78 5.72
N SER A 360 1.85 -12.72 4.39
CA SER A 360 1.49 -11.53 3.62
C SER A 360 0.01 -11.47 3.23
N VAL A 361 -0.68 -12.61 3.33
CA VAL A 361 -2.06 -12.78 2.88
C VAL A 361 -3.01 -12.48 4.03
N ALA A 362 -4.04 -11.68 3.75
CA ALA A 362 -5.15 -11.53 4.69
C ALA A 362 -5.95 -12.84 4.72
N VAL A 363 -6.13 -13.42 5.92
CA VAL A 363 -6.84 -14.71 6.05
C VAL A 363 -8.34 -14.48 6.19
N PHE A 364 -8.75 -13.32 6.73
CA PHE A 364 -10.15 -12.96 6.97
C PHE A 364 -10.31 -11.44 6.79
N GLY A 365 -11.14 -10.97 5.84
CA GLY A 365 -11.43 -9.54 5.63
C GLY A 365 -12.15 -9.17 4.34
#